data_AF-A0A2F0AGQ2-F1
#
_entry.id   AF-A0A2F0AGQ2-F1
#
_cell.length_a   1.000
_cell.length_b   1.000
_cell.length_c   1.000
_cell.angle_alpha   90.00
_cell.angle_beta   90.00
_cell.angle_gamma   90.00
#
_symmetry.space_group_name_H-M   'P 1'
#
loop_
_entity.id
_entity.type
_entity.pdbx_description
1 polymer ?
#
loop_
_entity_poly.entity_id
_entity_poly.type
_entity_poly.pdbx_seq_one_letter_code
_entity_poly.pdbx_strand_id
1 'polypeptide(L)'
;MWKDFTDDPIVWKHLYLQNTPTKILDTSVHIGPKSARQRDHNKEYEIYRDTGVMPPPIFCEGKPFTPESTKRCRDSNWFLNNSWCCDCMPPASLKSKLKSWREVRSDGVDTDDFPCLPGYGNYRDTGVYCAYVNSEWQNYNRERGLSTHNLCQNPDHYETSTLGALEDCKKKKSFKKWTLKILEKERKAKLAKATREKKAKLKKLEKARRVMEILEREYLEAEEAEEKATKMFNNISTSVKLA
;
A
#
# COMPACT_ATOMS: atom_id res chain seq x y z
N MET A 1 15.38 23.35 -7.57
CA MET A 1 15.39 21.89 -7.35
C MET A 1 14.70 21.08 -8.47
N TRP A 2 14.56 21.61 -9.70
CA TRP A 2 14.03 20.84 -10.86
C TRP A 2 14.92 20.94 -12.10
N LYS A 3 16.01 21.71 -12.05
CA LYS A 3 16.95 21.88 -13.16
C LYS A 3 17.88 20.66 -13.32
N ASP A 4 18.07 19.88 -12.25
CA ASP A 4 19.09 18.82 -12.24
C ASP A 4 18.61 17.47 -12.82
N PHE A 5 17.32 17.32 -13.09
CA PHE A 5 16.72 16.08 -13.62
C PHE A 5 16.24 16.20 -15.08
N THR A 6 16.55 17.30 -15.76
CA THR A 6 15.99 17.57 -17.09
C THR A 6 16.47 16.63 -18.17
N ASP A 7 17.61 15.96 -17.93
CA ASP A 7 18.36 15.21 -18.94
C ASP A 7 18.61 13.74 -18.56
N ASP A 8 18.06 13.24 -17.44
CA ASP A 8 18.18 11.84 -17.04
C ASP A 8 17.03 11.00 -17.64
N PRO A 9 17.29 10.14 -18.64
CA PRO A 9 16.26 9.31 -19.27
C PRO A 9 15.62 8.30 -18.32
N ILE A 10 16.33 7.88 -17.27
CA ILE A 10 15.86 6.90 -16.29
C ILE A 10 14.80 7.54 -15.39
N VAL A 11 15.04 8.77 -14.93
CA VAL A 11 14.08 9.54 -14.12
C VAL A 11 12.81 9.81 -14.92
N TRP A 12 12.94 10.21 -16.18
CA TRP A 12 11.79 10.43 -17.05
C TRP A 12 11.05 9.13 -17.39
N LYS A 13 11.75 8.01 -17.58
CA LYS A 13 11.14 6.69 -17.76
C LYS A 13 10.37 6.26 -16.50
N HIS A 14 10.92 6.48 -15.32
CA HIS A 14 10.24 6.16 -14.06
C HIS A 14 8.97 7.01 -13.87
N LEU A 15 9.08 8.34 -14.04
CA LEU A 15 7.93 9.24 -14.00
C LEU A 15 6.91 8.94 -15.11
N TYR A 16 7.36 8.45 -16.26
CA TYR A 16 6.49 8.01 -17.34
C TYR A 16 5.70 6.77 -16.96
N LEU A 17 6.34 5.72 -16.45
CA LEU A 17 5.66 4.50 -16.05
C LEU A 17 4.75 4.72 -14.83
N GLN A 18 5.05 5.70 -13.97
CA GLN A 18 4.12 6.10 -12.89
C GLN A 18 2.85 6.79 -13.39
N ASN A 19 2.93 7.54 -14.50
CA ASN A 19 1.85 8.41 -14.97
C ASN A 19 1.18 7.93 -16.26
N THR A 20 1.69 6.88 -16.90
CA THR A 20 1.10 6.26 -18.09
C THR A 20 0.67 4.84 -17.78
N PRO A 21 -0.38 4.33 -18.43
CA PRO A 21 -0.73 2.93 -18.25
C PRO A 21 0.45 2.07 -18.73
N THR A 22 0.95 1.25 -17.82
CA THR A 22 2.10 0.38 -18.07
C THR A 22 1.64 -0.93 -18.70
N LYS A 23 2.53 -1.54 -19.49
CA LYS A 23 2.32 -2.86 -20.07
C LYS A 23 3.25 -3.86 -19.38
N ILE A 24 2.67 -4.92 -18.83
CA ILE A 24 3.43 -6.05 -18.30
C ILE A 24 3.94 -6.85 -19.51
N LEU A 25 5.26 -6.94 -19.64
CA LEU A 25 5.94 -7.68 -20.68
C LEU A 25 6.30 -9.08 -20.17
N ASP A 26 6.64 -10.00 -21.06
CA ASP A 26 7.18 -11.30 -20.64
C ASP A 26 8.51 -11.16 -19.89
N THR A 27 9.25 -10.07 -20.11
CA THR A 27 10.51 -9.73 -19.41
C THR A 27 10.32 -8.89 -18.15
N SER A 28 9.07 -8.56 -17.77
CA SER A 28 8.82 -7.80 -16.54
C SER A 28 9.09 -8.68 -15.32
N VAL A 29 9.74 -8.12 -14.30
CA VAL A 29 10.09 -8.88 -13.09
C VAL A 29 8.98 -8.71 -12.07
N HIS A 30 8.30 -9.81 -11.76
CA HIS A 30 7.25 -9.83 -10.75
C HIS A 30 7.86 -9.91 -9.35
N ILE A 31 7.52 -8.95 -8.47
CA ILE A 31 8.03 -8.83 -7.10
C ILE A 31 6.91 -8.94 -6.04
N GLY A 32 5.67 -9.14 -6.48
CA GLY A 32 4.51 -9.30 -5.61
C GLY A 32 3.96 -8.00 -5.00
N PRO A 33 2.83 -8.10 -4.26
CA PRO A 33 2.19 -6.99 -3.58
C PRO A 33 3.11 -6.42 -2.50
N LYS A 34 2.98 -5.12 -2.22
CA LYS A 34 3.81 -4.40 -1.24
C LYS A 34 3.90 -5.09 0.13
N SER A 35 2.83 -5.75 0.57
CA SER A 35 2.76 -6.45 1.86
C SER A 35 3.55 -7.76 1.92
N ALA A 36 3.89 -8.35 0.78
CA ALA A 36 4.51 -9.67 0.71
C ALA A 36 5.85 -9.68 -0.03
N ARG A 37 6.35 -8.52 -0.47
CA ARG A 37 7.64 -8.44 -1.15
C ARG A 37 8.76 -8.89 -0.20
N GLN A 38 9.53 -9.87 -0.64
CA GLN A 38 10.71 -10.32 0.08
C GLN A 38 11.92 -9.58 -0.45
N ARG A 39 12.71 -9.00 0.46
CA ARG A 39 13.97 -8.34 0.08
C ARG A 39 15.05 -9.36 -0.18
N ASP A 40 15.84 -9.11 -1.22
CA ASP A 40 17.02 -9.87 -1.56
C ASP A 40 18.25 -9.21 -0.94
N HIS A 41 18.45 -9.48 0.36
CA HIS A 41 19.56 -8.91 1.12
C HIS A 41 20.93 -9.36 0.61
N ASN A 42 21.02 -10.55 0.04
CA ASN A 42 22.28 -11.06 -0.51
C ASN A 42 22.71 -10.21 -1.71
N LYS A 43 21.79 -9.96 -2.63
CA LYS A 43 22.06 -9.11 -3.80
C LYS A 43 22.30 -7.65 -3.45
N GLU A 44 21.60 -7.12 -2.43
CA GLU A 44 21.88 -5.80 -1.88
C GLU A 44 23.32 -5.72 -1.34
N TYR A 45 23.74 -6.74 -0.58
CA TYR A 45 25.08 -6.82 0.02
C TYR A 45 26.18 -6.98 -1.03
N GLU A 46 25.96 -7.80 -2.07
CA GLU A 46 26.90 -7.97 -3.18
C GLU A 46 27.18 -6.63 -3.88
N ILE A 47 26.13 -5.87 -4.22
CA ILE A 47 26.28 -4.56 -4.85
C ILE A 47 26.99 -3.58 -3.90
N TYR A 48 26.62 -3.57 -2.61
CA TYR A 48 27.29 -2.72 -1.64
C TYR A 48 28.78 -3.06 -1.50
N ARG A 49 29.13 -4.34 -1.43
CA ARG A 49 30.52 -4.81 -1.35
C ARG A 49 31.31 -4.38 -2.59
N ASP A 50 30.72 -4.48 -3.77
CA ASP A 50 31.41 -4.25 -5.04
C ASP A 50 31.51 -2.76 -5.40
N THR A 51 30.56 -1.94 -4.93
CA THR A 51 30.49 -0.50 -5.29
C THR A 51 30.78 0.46 -4.13
N GLY A 52 30.73 -0.02 -2.89
CA GLY A 52 30.75 0.81 -1.68
C GLY A 52 29.49 1.64 -1.44
N VAL A 53 28.45 1.52 -2.30
CA VAL A 53 27.22 2.31 -2.24
C VAL A 53 26.04 1.39 -1.94
N MET A 54 25.24 1.73 -0.93
CA MET A 54 24.06 0.93 -0.59
C MET A 54 23.00 1.08 -1.69
N PRO A 55 22.62 0.00 -2.39
CA PRO A 55 21.58 0.08 -3.41
C PRO A 55 20.20 0.37 -2.77
N PRO A 56 19.23 0.85 -3.56
CA PRO A 56 17.83 0.83 -3.15
C PRO A 56 17.38 -0.62 -2.88
N PRO A 57 16.29 -0.84 -2.11
CA PRO A 57 15.80 -2.18 -1.81
C PRO A 57 15.60 -3.03 -3.06
N ILE A 58 16.20 -4.21 -3.08
CA ILE A 58 16.06 -5.20 -4.16
C ILE A 58 15.12 -6.28 -3.67
N PHE A 59 14.16 -6.67 -4.51
CA PHE A 59 13.17 -7.67 -4.16
C PHE A 59 13.42 -8.97 -4.91
N CYS A 60 13.14 -10.09 -4.25
CA CYS A 60 13.16 -11.40 -4.87
C CYS A 60 12.08 -11.48 -5.96
N GLU A 61 12.40 -12.16 -7.06
CA GLU A 61 11.41 -12.48 -8.08
C GLU A 61 10.42 -13.50 -7.51
N GLY A 62 9.13 -13.14 -7.55
CA GLY A 62 8.04 -13.98 -7.09
C GLY A 62 7.26 -14.56 -8.26
N LYS A 63 6.73 -15.77 -8.12
CA LYS A 63 5.78 -16.34 -9.08
C LYS A 63 4.36 -16.33 -8.48
N PRO A 64 3.34 -15.93 -9.26
CA PRO A 64 1.96 -16.08 -8.82
C PRO A 64 1.59 -17.57 -8.73
N PHE A 65 0.79 -17.95 -7.74
CA PHE A 65 0.27 -19.32 -7.54
C PHE A 65 1.32 -20.43 -7.62
N THR A 66 2.10 -20.55 -6.56
CA THR A 66 3.05 -21.66 -6.36
C THR A 66 2.51 -22.63 -5.30
N PRO A 67 2.82 -23.93 -5.39
CA PRO A 67 2.46 -24.89 -4.34
C PRO A 67 2.94 -24.44 -2.95
N GLU A 68 4.10 -23.79 -2.88
CA GLU A 68 4.69 -23.29 -1.63
C GLU A 68 3.84 -22.18 -0.98
N SER A 69 3.29 -21.28 -1.79
CA SER A 69 2.42 -20.19 -1.33
C SER A 69 1.03 -20.72 -0.95
N THR A 70 0.53 -21.73 -1.67
CA THR A 70 -0.84 -22.25 -1.52
C THR A 70 -0.97 -23.48 -0.64
N LYS A 71 0.12 -24.01 -0.07
CA LYS A 71 0.11 -25.21 0.79
C LYS A 71 -0.82 -25.14 2.00
N ARG A 72 -1.33 -23.97 2.39
CA ARG A 72 -2.29 -23.81 3.51
C ARG A 72 -3.75 -23.74 3.06
N CYS A 73 -4.02 -23.66 1.76
CA CYS A 73 -5.38 -23.69 1.22
C CYS A 73 -5.98 -25.07 1.46
N ARG A 74 -7.22 -25.13 1.98
CA ARG A 74 -7.89 -26.41 2.25
C ARG A 74 -8.57 -26.97 1.02
N ASP A 75 -9.22 -26.10 0.26
CA ASP A 75 -10.09 -26.42 -0.86
C ASP A 75 -9.99 -25.35 -1.96
N SER A 76 -10.63 -25.60 -3.10
CA SER A 76 -10.55 -24.72 -4.27
C SER A 76 -11.20 -23.36 -4.03
N ASN A 77 -12.24 -23.30 -3.20
CA ASN A 77 -12.92 -22.06 -2.85
C ASN A 77 -12.01 -21.16 -2.00
N TRP A 78 -11.35 -21.70 -0.98
CA TRP A 78 -10.34 -21.00 -0.19
C TRP A 78 -9.20 -20.53 -1.09
N PHE A 79 -8.68 -21.43 -1.92
CA PHE A 79 -7.59 -21.15 -2.86
C PHE A 79 -7.88 -19.96 -3.79
N LEU A 80 -9.11 -19.86 -4.30
CA LEU A 80 -9.51 -18.80 -5.23
C LEU A 80 -10.01 -17.53 -4.54
N ASN A 81 -10.37 -17.56 -3.26
CA ASN A 81 -10.94 -16.41 -2.56
C ASN A 81 -10.02 -15.76 -1.53
N ASN A 82 -8.98 -16.44 -1.09
CA ASN A 82 -8.12 -15.92 -0.04
C ASN A 82 -6.86 -15.29 -0.63
N SER A 83 -6.82 -13.95 -0.70
CA SER A 83 -5.65 -13.24 -1.22
C SER A 83 -4.39 -13.46 -0.40
N TRP A 84 -4.51 -13.92 0.85
CA TRP A 84 -3.39 -14.09 1.77
C TRP A 84 -2.47 -15.28 1.44
N CYS A 85 -2.92 -16.23 0.62
CA CYS A 85 -2.11 -17.40 0.24
C CYS A 85 -1.44 -17.27 -1.13
N CYS A 86 -1.88 -16.37 -1.99
CA CYS A 86 -1.39 -16.32 -3.38
C CYS A 86 -0.83 -14.96 -3.78
N ASP A 87 -1.06 -13.90 -2.99
CA ASP A 87 -0.59 -12.51 -3.16
C ASP A 87 -1.01 -11.81 -4.48
N CYS A 88 -1.33 -12.58 -5.51
CA CYS A 88 -1.81 -12.23 -6.82
C CYS A 88 -2.96 -13.16 -7.14
N MET A 89 -4.11 -12.62 -7.54
CA MET A 89 -5.30 -13.41 -7.85
C MET A 89 -5.65 -13.29 -9.33
N PRO A 90 -6.23 -14.33 -9.95
CA PRO A 90 -6.75 -14.22 -11.29
C PRO A 90 -7.90 -13.20 -11.27
N PRO A 91 -8.15 -12.50 -12.39
CA PRO A 91 -9.26 -11.54 -12.48
C PRO A 91 -10.59 -12.20 -12.15
N ALA A 92 -11.53 -11.44 -11.57
CA ALA A 92 -12.85 -11.97 -11.21
C ALA A 92 -13.56 -12.68 -12.37
N SER A 93 -13.38 -12.19 -13.60
CA SER A 93 -13.96 -12.77 -14.83
C SER A 93 -13.33 -14.09 -15.27
N LEU A 94 -12.08 -14.37 -14.88
CA LEU A 94 -11.47 -15.68 -15.03
C LEU A 94 -11.89 -16.60 -13.89
N LYS A 95 -11.79 -16.09 -12.66
CA LYS A 95 -12.07 -16.84 -11.44
C LYS A 95 -13.46 -17.47 -11.44
N SER A 96 -14.49 -16.78 -11.95
CA SER A 96 -15.85 -17.32 -12.04
C SER A 96 -16.01 -18.48 -13.03
N LYS A 97 -15.01 -18.75 -13.88
CA LYS A 97 -14.99 -19.81 -14.89
C LYS A 97 -14.09 -20.98 -14.51
N LEU A 98 -13.25 -20.82 -13.49
CA LEU A 98 -12.37 -21.88 -13.02
C LEU A 98 -13.21 -22.98 -12.38
N LYS A 99 -12.90 -24.22 -12.75
CA LYS A 99 -13.48 -25.41 -12.15
C LYS A 99 -13.00 -25.57 -10.72
N SER A 100 -13.83 -26.17 -9.87
CA SER A 100 -13.45 -26.59 -8.53
C SER A 100 -12.38 -27.69 -8.55
N TRP A 101 -11.71 -27.94 -7.41
CA TRP A 101 -10.74 -29.02 -7.30
C TRP A 101 -11.41 -30.38 -7.50
N ARG A 102 -12.64 -30.54 -6.98
CA ARG A 102 -13.48 -31.73 -7.19
C ARG A 102 -13.65 -32.09 -8.68
N GLU A 103 -13.70 -31.11 -9.56
CA GLU A 103 -13.87 -31.30 -11.01
C GLU A 103 -12.55 -31.50 -11.78
N VAL A 104 -11.42 -31.09 -11.19
CA VAL A 104 -10.09 -31.15 -11.82
C VAL A 104 -9.32 -32.40 -11.40
N ARG A 105 -9.55 -32.88 -10.18
CA ARG A 105 -8.87 -34.07 -9.64
C ARG A 105 -9.24 -35.33 -10.43
N SER A 106 -8.27 -36.24 -10.53
CA SER A 106 -8.39 -37.51 -11.26
C SER A 106 -8.28 -38.74 -10.36
N ASP A 107 -8.17 -38.55 -9.04
CA ASP A 107 -8.01 -39.62 -8.06
C ASP A 107 -9.33 -40.30 -7.65
N GLY A 108 -10.47 -39.87 -8.23
CA GLY A 108 -11.79 -40.45 -7.99
C GLY A 108 -12.41 -40.11 -6.63
N VAL A 109 -11.79 -39.22 -5.84
CA VAL A 109 -12.33 -38.82 -4.54
C VAL A 109 -13.36 -37.70 -4.70
N ASP A 110 -14.54 -37.90 -4.14
CA ASP A 110 -15.66 -36.97 -4.25
C ASP A 110 -15.62 -35.83 -3.21
N THR A 111 -14.54 -35.05 -3.20
CA THR A 111 -14.39 -33.87 -2.32
C THR A 111 -13.64 -32.73 -3.01
N ASP A 112 -13.89 -31.50 -2.57
CA ASP A 112 -13.13 -30.32 -2.98
C ASP A 112 -11.89 -30.07 -2.13
N ASP A 113 -11.68 -30.86 -1.07
CA ASP A 113 -10.48 -30.76 -0.24
C ASP A 113 -9.25 -31.24 -1.00
N PHE A 114 -8.19 -30.43 -0.95
CA PHE A 114 -6.89 -30.82 -1.42
C PHE A 114 -6.31 -31.95 -0.57
N PRO A 115 -5.53 -32.87 -1.17
CA PRO A 115 -4.86 -33.93 -0.42
C PRO A 115 -3.85 -33.38 0.58
N CYS A 116 -3.74 -34.00 1.75
CA CYS A 116 -2.74 -33.63 2.76
C CYS A 116 -1.33 -34.04 2.32
N LEU A 117 -0.34 -33.19 2.56
CA LEU A 117 1.06 -33.57 2.39
C LEU A 117 1.50 -34.52 3.53
N PRO A 118 2.14 -35.67 3.23
CA PRO A 118 2.62 -36.59 4.24
C PRO A 118 3.57 -35.91 5.23
N GLY A 119 3.36 -36.10 6.53
CA GLY A 119 4.22 -35.52 7.57
C GLY A 119 3.98 -34.05 7.90
N TYR A 120 3.09 -33.35 7.17
CA TYR A 120 2.77 -31.94 7.40
C TYR A 120 1.25 -31.77 7.59
N GLY A 121 0.75 -31.99 8.81
CA GLY A 121 -0.69 -32.16 9.07
C GLY A 121 -1.62 -31.05 8.53
N ASN A 122 -1.14 -29.81 8.48
CA ASN A 122 -1.93 -28.68 7.97
C ASN A 122 -1.59 -28.28 6.53
N TYR A 123 -0.65 -28.95 5.88
CA TYR A 123 -0.26 -28.62 4.52
C TYR A 123 -0.97 -29.51 3.50
N ARG A 124 -1.26 -28.91 2.35
CA ARG A 124 -2.00 -29.52 1.26
C ARG A 124 -1.15 -29.54 0.01
N ASP A 125 -1.24 -30.64 -0.73
CA ASP A 125 -0.70 -30.73 -2.07
C ASP A 125 -1.67 -30.05 -3.03
N THR A 126 -1.25 -28.86 -3.46
CA THR A 126 -2.01 -28.00 -4.38
C THR A 126 -1.39 -28.00 -5.78
N GLY A 127 -0.34 -28.80 -6.02
CA GLY A 127 0.49 -28.69 -7.23
C GLY A 127 -0.29 -28.87 -8.52
N VAL A 128 -1.15 -29.89 -8.58
CA VAL A 128 -1.99 -30.17 -9.75
C VAL A 128 -2.96 -29.02 -10.02
N TYR A 129 -3.59 -28.50 -8.97
CA TYR A 129 -4.56 -27.42 -9.11
C TYR A 129 -3.89 -26.07 -9.43
N CYS A 130 -2.72 -25.77 -8.85
CA CYS A 130 -1.88 -24.64 -9.25
C CYS A 130 -1.55 -24.70 -10.75
N ALA A 131 -1.15 -25.86 -11.26
CA ALA A 131 -0.86 -26.04 -12.68
C ALA A 131 -2.09 -25.79 -13.56
N TYR A 132 -3.25 -26.30 -13.16
CA TYR A 132 -4.53 -26.04 -13.83
C TYR A 132 -4.85 -24.54 -13.87
N VAL A 133 -4.86 -23.87 -12.72
CA VAL A 133 -5.19 -22.43 -12.63
C VAL A 133 -4.18 -21.59 -13.43
N ASN A 134 -2.89 -21.90 -13.35
CA ASN A 134 -1.86 -21.19 -14.12
C ASN A 134 -2.06 -21.38 -15.63
N SER A 135 -2.40 -22.58 -16.09
CA SER A 135 -2.72 -22.87 -17.50
C SER A 135 -3.95 -22.08 -17.98
N GLU A 136 -5.03 -22.08 -17.21
CA GLU A 136 -6.23 -21.29 -17.54
C GLU A 136 -5.94 -19.78 -17.55
N TRP A 137 -5.09 -19.31 -16.65
CA TRP A 137 -4.67 -17.91 -16.62
C TRP A 137 -3.77 -17.54 -17.81
N GLN A 138 -2.88 -18.43 -18.22
CA GLN A 138 -2.09 -18.28 -19.45
C GLN A 138 -3.00 -18.15 -20.67
N ASN A 139 -4.00 -19.01 -20.80
CA ASN A 139 -4.97 -18.97 -21.90
C ASN A 139 -5.78 -17.67 -21.89
N TYR A 140 -6.29 -17.27 -20.71
CA TYR A 140 -7.01 -16.02 -20.52
C TYR A 140 -6.18 -14.79 -20.93
N ASN A 141 -4.90 -14.79 -20.59
CA ASN A 141 -3.98 -13.71 -20.95
C ASN A 141 -3.70 -13.71 -22.46
N ARG A 142 -3.46 -14.89 -23.05
CA ARG A 142 -3.23 -15.04 -24.50
C ARG A 142 -4.39 -14.48 -25.33
N GLU A 143 -5.63 -14.82 -24.98
CA GLU A 143 -6.85 -14.32 -25.64
C GLU A 143 -6.97 -12.79 -25.62
N ARG A 144 -6.35 -12.13 -24.64
CA ARG A 144 -6.39 -10.68 -24.44
C ARG A 144 -5.12 -9.96 -24.90
N GLY A 145 -4.18 -10.67 -25.52
CA GLY A 145 -2.89 -10.10 -25.91
C GLY A 145 -2.04 -9.63 -24.73
N LEU A 146 -2.26 -10.24 -23.55
CA LEU A 146 -1.46 -10.03 -22.35
C LEU A 146 -0.32 -11.04 -22.30
N SER A 147 0.68 -10.75 -21.45
CA SER A 147 1.80 -11.66 -21.23
C SER A 147 1.33 -13.03 -20.71
N THR A 148 1.91 -14.10 -21.27
CA THR A 148 1.62 -15.48 -20.84
C THR A 148 2.67 -16.00 -19.86
N HIS A 149 3.81 -15.32 -19.74
CA HIS A 149 4.81 -15.65 -18.73
C HIS A 149 4.45 -15.01 -17.38
N ASN A 150 4.20 -13.70 -17.41
CA ASN A 150 3.73 -12.91 -16.28
C ASN A 150 2.21 -12.93 -16.19
N LEU A 151 1.69 -13.77 -15.31
CA LEU A 151 0.24 -14.01 -15.18
C LEU A 151 -0.47 -12.85 -14.45
N CYS A 152 0.15 -12.33 -13.39
CA CYS A 152 -0.42 -11.24 -12.61
C CYS A 152 -0.67 -10.02 -13.50
N GLN A 153 -1.86 -9.43 -13.38
CA GLN A 153 -2.26 -8.29 -14.20
C GLN A 153 -2.11 -6.95 -13.47
N ASN A 154 -1.66 -6.97 -12.21
CA ASN A 154 -1.47 -5.76 -11.42
C ASN A 154 -0.05 -5.21 -11.64
N PRO A 155 0.14 -4.07 -12.32
CA PRO A 155 1.47 -3.52 -12.56
C PRO A 155 2.21 -3.12 -11.28
N ASP A 156 1.50 -2.83 -10.19
CA ASP A 156 2.11 -2.52 -8.90
C ASP A 156 2.83 -3.72 -8.27
N HIS A 157 2.63 -4.92 -8.80
CA HIS A 157 3.32 -6.13 -8.34
C HIS A 157 4.62 -6.39 -9.11
N TYR A 158 4.99 -5.49 -10.02
CA TYR A 158 6.18 -5.60 -10.85
C TYR A 158 7.20 -4.53 -10.52
N GLU A 159 8.47 -4.86 -10.78
CA GLU A 159 9.55 -3.89 -10.72
C GLU A 159 9.34 -2.82 -11.79
N THR A 160 9.16 -1.56 -11.37
CA THR A 160 8.72 -0.48 -12.27
C THR A 160 9.67 -0.28 -13.44
N SER A 161 10.98 -0.47 -13.23
CA SER A 161 11.98 -0.32 -14.29
C SER A 161 11.89 -1.35 -15.42
N THR A 162 11.23 -2.50 -15.16
CA THR A 162 11.07 -3.65 -16.08
C THR A 162 9.74 -3.67 -16.82
N LEU A 163 8.84 -2.73 -16.51
CA LEU A 163 7.56 -2.58 -17.20
C LEU A 163 7.75 -1.91 -18.57
N GLY A 164 6.95 -2.35 -19.53
CA GLY A 164 6.86 -1.75 -20.85
C GLY A 164 5.97 -0.51 -20.86
N ALA A 165 6.21 0.34 -21.86
CA ALA A 165 5.28 1.40 -22.24
C ALA A 165 4.20 0.84 -23.19
N LEU A 166 2.96 1.32 -23.10
CA LEU A 166 2.01 1.13 -24.20
C LEU A 166 2.53 1.85 -25.46
N GLU A 167 2.49 1.17 -26.60
CA GLU A 167 2.93 1.68 -27.93
C GLU A 167 2.32 3.06 -28.25
N ASP A 168 1.07 3.32 -27.83
CA ASP A 168 0.35 4.58 -28.05
C ASP A 168 0.92 5.80 -27.32
N CYS A 169 1.79 5.58 -26.32
CA CYS A 169 2.37 6.68 -25.57
C CYS A 169 3.63 7.26 -26.23
N LYS A 170 4.20 6.60 -27.27
CA LYS A 170 5.31 7.11 -28.10
C LYS A 170 4.93 8.37 -28.91
N LYS A 171 3.63 8.67 -29.10
CA LYS A 171 3.15 9.82 -29.89
C LYS A 171 3.13 11.16 -29.17
N LYS A 172 3.44 11.24 -27.86
CA LYS A 172 3.30 12.50 -27.11
C LYS A 172 4.58 13.34 -27.11
N LYS A 173 4.78 14.15 -28.16
CA LYS A 173 5.72 15.31 -28.17
C LYS A 173 5.50 16.29 -27.00
N SER A 174 4.42 16.13 -26.22
CA SER A 174 4.06 16.97 -25.06
C SER A 174 4.11 16.25 -23.71
N PHE A 175 4.67 15.02 -23.61
CA PHE A 175 4.67 14.24 -22.36
C PHE A 175 5.33 14.96 -21.19
N LYS A 176 6.54 15.54 -21.38
CA LYS A 176 7.21 16.35 -20.35
C LYS A 176 6.29 17.44 -19.79
N LYS A 177 5.53 18.11 -20.66
CA LYS A 177 4.55 19.13 -20.29
C LYS A 177 3.35 18.54 -19.53
N TRP A 178 2.87 17.36 -19.91
CA TRP A 178 1.76 16.68 -19.24
C TRP A 178 2.13 16.17 -17.85
N THR A 179 3.30 15.54 -17.71
CA THR A 179 3.85 15.07 -16.43
C THR A 179 4.09 16.23 -15.47
N LEU A 180 4.71 17.32 -15.96
CA LEU A 180 4.85 18.54 -15.16
C LEU A 180 3.49 19.09 -14.70
N LYS A 181 2.46 19.03 -15.56
CA LYS A 181 1.10 19.47 -15.21
C LYS A 181 0.47 18.60 -14.12
N ILE A 182 0.68 17.27 -14.15
CA ILE A 182 0.21 16.36 -13.09
C ILE A 182 0.92 16.67 -11.78
N LEU A 183 2.26 16.73 -11.79
CA LEU A 183 3.05 17.02 -10.60
C LEU A 183 2.69 18.38 -9.99
N GLU A 184 2.46 19.39 -10.83
CA GLU A 184 2.02 20.71 -10.37
C GLU A 184 0.63 20.67 -9.73
N LYS A 185 -0.30 19.88 -10.31
CA LYS A 185 -1.64 19.68 -9.74
C LYS A 185 -1.57 18.98 -8.38
N GLU A 186 -0.76 17.94 -8.24
CA GLU A 186 -0.54 17.26 -6.96
C GLU A 186 0.09 18.18 -5.92
N ARG A 187 1.09 18.98 -6.31
CA ARG A 187 1.71 19.98 -5.43
C ARG A 187 0.67 21.00 -4.94
N LYS A 188 -0.16 21.52 -5.84
CA LYS A 188 -1.26 22.45 -5.51
C LYS A 188 -2.27 21.80 -4.56
N ALA A 189 -2.62 20.53 -4.77
CA ALA A 189 -3.53 19.80 -3.88
C ALA A 189 -2.94 19.60 -2.48
N LYS A 190 -1.67 19.19 -2.37
CA LYS A 190 -0.96 19.07 -1.08
C LYS A 190 -0.89 20.41 -0.35
N LEU A 191 -0.55 21.48 -1.05
CA LEU A 191 -0.50 22.83 -0.48
C LEU A 191 -1.88 23.29 0.00
N ALA A 192 -2.94 23.05 -0.79
CA ALA A 192 -4.30 23.38 -0.39
C ALA A 192 -4.74 22.63 0.86
N LYS A 193 -4.41 21.33 0.97
CA LYS A 193 -4.66 20.52 2.17
C LYS A 193 -3.93 21.09 3.39
N ALA A 194 -2.63 21.33 3.29
CA ALA A 194 -1.81 21.90 4.36
C ALA A 194 -2.33 23.29 4.80
N THR A 195 -2.79 24.12 3.85
CA THR A 195 -3.36 25.43 4.14
C THR A 195 -4.69 25.33 4.91
N ARG A 196 -5.56 24.39 4.53
CA ARG A 196 -6.81 24.11 5.26
C ARG A 196 -6.53 23.63 6.68
N GLU A 197 -5.59 22.71 6.85
CA GLU A 197 -5.17 22.20 8.17
C GLU A 197 -4.57 23.31 9.04
N LYS A 198 -3.71 24.18 8.48
CA LYS A 198 -3.17 25.35 9.17
C LYS A 198 -4.29 26.27 9.67
N LYS A 199 -5.27 26.60 8.83
CA LYS A 199 -6.43 27.44 9.22
C LYS A 199 -7.26 26.78 10.31
N ALA A 200 -7.50 25.48 10.23
CA ALA A 200 -8.24 24.75 11.25
C ALA A 200 -7.52 24.75 12.60
N LYS A 201 -6.19 24.54 12.60
CA LYS A 201 -5.35 24.62 13.81
C LYS A 201 -5.34 26.04 14.40
N LEU A 202 -5.24 27.08 13.56
CA LEU A 202 -5.30 28.48 14.01
C LEU A 202 -6.63 28.79 14.70
N LYS A 203 -7.77 28.38 14.11
CA LYS A 203 -9.09 28.58 14.70
C LYS A 203 -9.26 27.86 16.05
N LYS A 204 -8.65 26.67 16.20
CA LYS A 204 -8.62 25.97 17.49
C LYS A 204 -7.80 26.74 18.53
N LEU A 205 -6.66 27.27 18.13
CA LEU A 205 -5.79 28.07 18.99
C LEU A 205 -6.47 29.36 19.45
N GLU A 206 -7.17 30.07 18.56
CA GLU A 206 -7.94 31.27 18.90
C GLU A 206 -9.08 30.97 19.89
N LYS A 207 -9.78 29.84 19.71
CA LYS A 207 -10.79 29.40 20.69
C LYS A 207 -10.17 29.12 22.06
N ALA A 208 -9.05 28.41 22.10
CA ALA A 208 -8.36 28.12 23.35
C ALA A 208 -7.90 29.40 24.06
N ARG A 209 -7.39 30.40 23.33
CA ARG A 209 -7.03 31.71 23.90
C ARG A 209 -8.21 32.40 24.57
N ARG A 210 -9.38 32.44 23.91
CA ARG A 210 -10.59 33.03 24.51
C ARG A 210 -11.02 32.31 25.79
N VAL A 211 -10.91 30.98 25.82
CA VAL A 211 -11.21 30.21 27.03
C VAL A 211 -10.23 30.56 28.15
N MET A 212 -8.93 30.69 27.85
CA MET A 212 -7.95 31.11 28.86
C MET A 212 -8.24 32.52 29.39
N GLU A 213 -8.60 33.48 28.53
CA GLU A 213 -8.99 34.84 28.95
C GLU A 213 -10.22 34.84 29.88
N ILE A 214 -11.18 33.94 29.66
CA ILE A 214 -12.35 33.79 30.53
C ILE A 214 -11.93 33.20 31.89
N LEU A 215 -11.15 32.11 31.87
CA LEU A 215 -10.69 31.45 33.09
C LEU A 215 -9.80 32.37 33.95
N GLU A 216 -8.97 33.21 33.31
CA GLU A 216 -8.13 34.19 34.00
C GLU A 216 -8.97 35.26 34.70
N ARG A 217 -10.09 35.67 34.09
CA ARG A 217 -11.05 36.59 34.73
C ARG A 217 -11.78 35.93 35.90
N GLU A 218 -12.27 34.70 35.72
CA GLU A 218 -12.92 33.93 36.79
C GLU A 218 -11.99 33.71 37.98
N TYR A 219 -10.69 33.49 37.72
CA TYR A 219 -9.67 33.37 38.76
C TYR A 219 -9.51 34.67 39.56
N LEU A 220 -9.39 35.83 38.89
CA LEU A 220 -9.28 37.13 39.55
C LEU A 220 -10.54 37.47 40.37
N GLU A 221 -11.73 37.17 39.85
CA GLU A 221 -12.99 37.36 40.58
C GLU A 221 -13.07 36.49 41.84
N ALA A 222 -12.58 35.24 41.76
CA ALA A 222 -12.49 34.35 42.91
C ALA A 222 -11.47 34.84 43.96
N GLU A 223 -10.33 35.35 43.53
CA GLU A 223 -9.30 35.94 44.40
C GLU A 223 -9.84 37.17 45.16
N GLU A 224 -10.54 38.07 44.47
CA GLU A 224 -11.20 39.22 45.12
C GLU A 224 -12.27 38.78 46.12
N ALA A 225 -13.04 37.74 45.80
CA ALA A 225 -14.08 37.21 46.68
C ALA A 225 -13.46 36.58 47.95
N GLU A 226 -12.36 35.84 47.79
CA GLU A 226 -11.57 35.29 48.91
C GLU A 226 -11.02 36.40 49.80
N GLU A 227 -10.45 37.46 49.22
CA GLU A 227 -9.92 38.59 49.98
C GLU A 227 -11.02 39.30 50.77
N LYS A 228 -12.20 39.53 50.16
CA LYS A 228 -13.38 40.10 50.83
C LYS A 228 -13.86 39.21 51.97
N ALA A 229 -13.98 37.89 51.74
CA ALA A 229 -14.40 36.93 52.75
C ALA A 229 -13.42 36.89 53.94
N THR A 230 -12.11 36.89 53.66
CA THR A 230 -11.05 36.92 54.67
C THR A 230 -11.11 38.20 55.51
N LYS A 231 -11.27 39.37 54.87
CA LYS A 231 -11.47 40.65 55.59
C LYS A 231 -12.72 40.61 56.48
N MET A 232 -13.83 40.08 55.96
CA MET A 232 -15.09 39.97 56.71
C MET A 232 -14.94 39.06 57.93
N PHE A 233 -14.29 37.90 57.75
CA PHE A 233 -14.01 36.94 58.83
C PHE A 233 -13.10 37.54 59.92
N ASN A 234 -12.04 38.24 59.51
CA ASN A 234 -11.13 38.91 60.45
C ASN A 234 -11.85 40.00 61.24
N ASN A 235 -12.71 40.80 60.61
CA ASN A 235 -13.50 41.82 61.29
C ASN A 235 -14.45 41.19 62.34
N ILE A 236 -15.14 40.10 62.00
CA ILE A 236 -15.99 39.35 62.95
C ILE A 236 -15.15 38.81 64.11
N SER A 237 -14.00 38.19 63.84
CA SER A 237 -13.10 37.66 64.87
C SER A 237 -12.60 38.75 65.83
N THR A 238 -12.34 39.95 65.31
CA THR A 238 -11.89 41.10 66.11
C THR A 238 -13.02 41.61 67.01
N SER A 239 -14.25 41.71 66.49
CA SER A 239 -15.44 42.10 67.26
C SER A 239 -15.79 41.11 68.36
N VAL A 240 -15.59 39.80 68.13
CA VAL A 240 -15.81 38.75 69.14
C VAL A 240 -14.76 38.78 70.25
N LYS A 241 -13.52 39.21 69.98
CA LYS A 241 -12.48 39.35 71.01
C LYS A 241 -12.62 40.60 71.88
N LEU A 242 -13.44 41.57 71.46
CA LEU A 242 -13.69 42.83 72.17
C LEU A 242 -14.99 42.81 73.01
N ALA A 243 -15.79 41.75 72.89
CA ALA A 243 -16.99 41.48 73.68
C ALA A 243 -16.68 40.52 74.83
#